data_AF-A0AAV7H6N0-F1
#
_entry.id   AF-A0AAV7H6N0-F1
#
_cell.length_a   1.000
_cell.length_b   1.000
_cell.length_c   1.000
_cell.angle_alpha   90.00
_cell.angle_beta   90.00
_cell.angle_gamma   90.00
#
_symmetry.space_group_name_H-M   'P 1'
#
loop_
_entity.id
_entity.type
_entity.pdbx_description
1 polymer ?
#
loop_
_entity_poly.entity_id
_entity_poly.type
_entity_poly.pdbx_seq_one_letter_code
_entity_poly.pdbx_strand_id
1 'polypeptide(L)'
;MWVFSKFTESFLKKMIPMKKYDMVPEHSFFHALSTNQFCLLPNNFYNKVEEGSITFEFYENGLLIEDKTTLIETDLVIYATGFRGDQKLRNIFISPWFQNIVAGTKDMIMAVIGYSESISNLHTSEMRARWLACFLNDGFLLPSRRNMEKNIMEWDKYYKKYSCNSKECYRRSCIAPVNIWFNDQLCKDMGCNPRRKKGFFADLFHPYGPTDYIELELRN
;
A
#
# COMPACT_ATOMS: atom_id res chain seq x y z
N MET A 1 -15.48 -4.43 4.37
CA MET A 1 -14.60 -3.56 3.55
C MET A 1 -15.31 -2.97 2.32
N TRP A 2 -15.85 -3.78 1.39
CA TRP A 2 -16.41 -3.26 0.12
C TRP A 2 -17.57 -2.26 0.29
N VAL A 3 -18.57 -2.56 1.12
CA VAL A 3 -19.70 -1.64 1.36
C VAL A 3 -19.22 -0.29 1.92
N PHE A 4 -18.37 -0.32 2.94
CA PHE A 4 -17.77 0.89 3.52
C PHE A 4 -17.00 1.70 2.48
N SER A 5 -16.19 1.03 1.64
CA SER A 5 -15.46 1.72 0.58
C SER A 5 -16.37 2.43 -0.43
N LYS A 6 -17.56 1.89 -0.71
CA LYS A 6 -18.56 2.54 -1.58
C LYS A 6 -19.21 3.75 -0.91
N PHE A 7 -19.49 3.65 0.39
CA PHE A 7 -19.96 4.81 1.16
C PHE A 7 -18.91 5.92 1.20
N THR A 8 -17.65 5.58 1.50
CA THR A 8 -16.52 6.52 1.48
C THR A 8 -16.33 7.13 0.09
N GLU A 9 -16.40 6.34 -0.99
CA GLU A 9 -16.32 6.85 -2.35
C GLU A 9 -17.41 7.89 -2.64
N SER A 10 -18.66 7.60 -2.27
CA SER A 10 -19.79 8.53 -2.42
C SER A 10 -19.60 9.80 -1.60
N PHE A 11 -19.12 9.68 -0.37
CA PHE A 11 -18.81 10.81 0.49
C PHE A 11 -17.70 11.71 -0.09
N LEU A 12 -16.58 11.11 -0.52
CA LEU A 12 -15.46 11.83 -1.13
C LEU A 12 -15.89 12.56 -2.40
N LYS A 13 -16.68 11.90 -3.27
CA LYS A 13 -17.22 12.52 -4.50
C LYS A 13 -18.17 13.69 -4.23
N LYS A 14 -18.77 13.77 -3.04
CA LYS A 14 -19.63 14.89 -2.62
C LYS A 14 -18.84 16.02 -1.96
N MET A 15 -17.86 15.69 -1.12
CA MET A 15 -17.08 16.67 -0.36
C MET A 15 -15.99 17.33 -1.18
N ILE A 16 -15.40 16.60 -2.12
CA ILE A 16 -14.27 17.05 -2.91
C ILE A 16 -14.79 17.44 -4.31
N PRO A 17 -14.48 18.64 -4.82
CA PRO A 17 -14.98 19.13 -6.11
C PRO A 17 -14.30 18.47 -7.32
N MET A 18 -13.97 17.18 -7.25
CA MET A 18 -13.32 16.42 -8.33
C MET A 18 -14.09 16.55 -9.65
N LYS A 19 -15.42 16.52 -9.61
CA LYS A 19 -16.26 16.64 -10.81
C LYS A 19 -16.20 18.02 -11.46
N LYS A 20 -16.00 19.11 -10.69
CA LYS A 20 -15.89 20.48 -11.22
C LYS A 20 -14.67 20.60 -12.14
N TYR A 21 -13.59 19.89 -11.82
CA TYR A 21 -12.29 19.97 -12.49
C TYR A 21 -11.93 18.71 -13.29
N ASP A 22 -12.91 17.86 -13.61
CA ASP A 22 -12.72 16.60 -14.35
C ASP A 22 -11.66 15.64 -13.76
N MET A 23 -11.54 15.61 -12.43
CA MET A 23 -10.57 14.80 -11.69
C MET A 23 -11.18 13.55 -11.03
N VAL A 24 -12.35 13.09 -11.47
CA VAL A 24 -12.98 11.91 -10.87
C VAL A 24 -12.25 10.65 -11.36
N PRO A 25 -11.65 9.83 -10.47
CA PRO A 25 -10.94 8.64 -10.92
C PRO A 25 -11.87 7.65 -11.64
N GLU A 26 -11.38 7.05 -12.72
CA GLU A 26 -12.09 5.99 -13.46
C GLU A 26 -12.27 4.71 -12.63
N HIS A 27 -11.32 4.45 -11.73
CA HIS A 27 -11.35 3.30 -10.84
C HIS A 27 -12.09 3.60 -9.53
N SER A 28 -12.59 2.55 -8.88
CA SER A 28 -13.27 2.70 -7.58
C SER A 28 -12.29 3.01 -6.44
N PHE A 29 -12.78 3.64 -5.37
CA PHE A 29 -11.98 3.88 -4.16
C PHE A 29 -11.42 2.58 -3.55
N PHE A 30 -12.20 1.49 -3.60
CA PHE A 30 -11.73 0.17 -3.15
C PHE A 30 -10.53 -0.33 -3.96
N HIS A 31 -10.57 -0.12 -5.28
CA HIS A 31 -9.45 -0.45 -6.16
C HIS A 31 -8.23 0.38 -5.80
N ALA A 32 -8.39 1.71 -5.66
CA ALA A 32 -7.33 2.62 -5.26
C ALA A 32 -6.63 2.18 -3.97
N LEU A 33 -7.39 1.81 -2.94
CA LEU A 33 -6.85 1.28 -1.69
C LEU A 33 -6.12 -0.05 -1.88
N SER A 34 -6.64 -0.93 -2.74
CA SER A 34 -6.06 -2.26 -2.97
C SER A 34 -4.78 -2.23 -3.80
N THR A 35 -4.59 -1.20 -4.63
CA THR A 35 -3.44 -1.06 -5.53
C THR A 35 -2.46 0.04 -5.11
N ASN A 36 -2.70 0.67 -3.96
CA ASN A 36 -1.98 1.88 -3.50
C ASN A 36 -1.99 3.00 -4.56
N GLN A 37 -3.15 3.22 -5.19
CA GLN A 37 -3.41 4.31 -6.15
C GLN A 37 -4.32 5.38 -5.57
N PHE A 38 -4.27 5.59 -4.26
CA PHE A 38 -4.94 6.71 -3.60
C PHE A 38 -3.91 7.77 -3.24
N CYS A 39 -4.33 9.03 -3.19
CA CYS A 39 -3.48 10.13 -2.76
C CYS A 39 -4.18 10.95 -1.68
N LEU A 40 -3.38 11.59 -0.84
CA LEU A 40 -3.84 12.66 0.03
C LEU A 40 -3.60 13.97 -0.71
N LEU A 41 -4.67 14.74 -0.85
CA LEU A 41 -4.56 16.07 -1.45
C LEU A 41 -3.91 17.02 -0.44
N PRO A 42 -2.92 17.82 -0.86
CA PRO A 42 -2.40 18.90 -0.04
C PRO A 42 -3.50 19.86 0.39
N ASN A 43 -3.30 20.52 1.55
CA ASN A 43 -4.19 21.60 1.96
C ASN A 43 -4.26 22.67 0.87
N ASN A 44 -5.45 23.21 0.63
CA ASN A 44 -5.72 24.24 -0.38
C ASN A 44 -5.44 23.82 -1.84
N PHE A 45 -5.32 22.51 -2.15
CA PHE A 45 -5.10 22.03 -3.51
C PHE A 45 -6.08 22.66 -4.53
N TYR A 46 -7.39 22.61 -4.26
CA TYR A 46 -8.38 23.17 -5.19
C TYR A 46 -8.42 24.69 -5.23
N ASN A 47 -7.98 25.39 -4.18
CA ASN A 47 -7.82 26.84 -4.25
C ASN A 47 -6.69 27.17 -5.24
N LYS A 48 -5.62 26.38 -5.26
CA LYS A 48 -4.52 26.53 -6.22
C LYS A 48 -4.92 26.19 -7.65
N VAL A 49 -5.84 25.25 -7.84
CA VAL A 49 -6.46 25.00 -9.15
C VAL A 49 -7.31 26.21 -9.57
N GLU A 50 -8.15 26.74 -8.69
CA GLU A 50 -9.01 27.90 -8.98
C GLU A 50 -8.25 29.20 -9.21
N GLU A 51 -7.11 29.39 -8.53
CA GLU A 51 -6.17 30.50 -8.75
C GLU A 51 -5.36 30.36 -10.06
N GLY A 52 -5.47 29.22 -10.78
CA GLY A 52 -4.68 28.94 -11.97
C GLY A 52 -3.21 28.58 -11.71
N SER A 53 -2.84 28.35 -10.44
CA SER A 53 -1.47 27.93 -10.06
C SER A 53 -1.18 26.46 -10.36
N ILE A 54 -2.23 25.65 -10.56
CA ILE A 54 -2.14 24.24 -10.96
C ILE A 54 -3.04 24.06 -12.18
N THR A 55 -2.46 23.63 -13.30
CA THR A 55 -3.16 23.32 -14.56
C THR A 55 -2.83 21.90 -15.01
N PHE A 56 -3.71 21.31 -15.84
CA PHE A 56 -3.66 19.88 -16.18
C PHE A 56 -3.47 19.58 -17.67
N GLU A 57 -3.28 20.58 -18.52
CA GLU A 57 -3.13 20.39 -19.97
C GLU A 57 -1.68 20.63 -20.43
N PHE A 58 -1.15 19.72 -21.27
CA PHE A 58 0.21 19.77 -21.82
C PHE A 58 0.15 19.83 -23.36
N TYR A 59 1.10 20.50 -24.01
CA TYR A 59 1.34 20.44 -25.46
C TYR A 59 2.83 20.21 -25.76
N GLU A 60 3.17 20.04 -27.04
CA GLU A 60 4.49 19.56 -27.50
C GLU A 60 5.71 20.33 -26.93
N ASN A 61 5.58 21.63 -26.63
CA ASN A 61 6.65 22.46 -26.06
C ASN A 61 6.28 23.11 -24.71
N GLY A 62 5.21 22.68 -24.02
CA GLY A 62 4.76 23.42 -22.84
C GLY A 62 3.45 22.99 -22.19
N LEU A 63 2.83 23.90 -21.45
CA LEU A 63 1.51 23.76 -20.81
C LEU A 63 0.44 24.51 -21.59
N LEU A 64 -0.71 23.90 -21.79
CA LEU A 64 -1.93 24.57 -22.24
C LEU A 64 -2.67 25.06 -20.99
N ILE A 65 -3.16 26.30 -20.98
CA ILE A 65 -4.11 26.75 -19.95
C ILE A 65 -5.52 26.74 -20.55
N GLU A 66 -6.52 26.52 -19.69
CA GLU A 66 -7.98 26.33 -19.87
C GLU A 66 -8.70 27.02 -21.05
N ASP A 67 -8.09 27.99 -21.74
CA ASP A 67 -8.63 28.66 -22.91
C ASP A 67 -8.16 28.07 -24.25
N LYS A 68 -7.27 27.07 -24.25
CA LYS A 68 -6.64 26.46 -25.45
C LYS A 68 -5.95 27.45 -26.38
N THR A 69 -5.71 28.68 -25.93
CA THR A 69 -5.10 29.74 -26.74
C THR A 69 -3.78 30.21 -26.19
N THR A 70 -3.55 30.05 -24.89
CA THR A 70 -2.33 30.51 -24.23
C THR A 70 -1.34 29.36 -24.07
N LEU A 71 -0.22 29.44 -24.79
CA LEU A 71 0.90 28.51 -24.75
C LEU A 71 1.94 29.00 -23.73
N ILE A 72 2.21 28.24 -22.68
CA ILE A 72 3.27 28.55 -21.71
C ILE A 72 4.46 27.63 -21.97
N GLU A 73 5.60 28.20 -22.35
CA GLU A 73 6.87 27.47 -22.36
C GLU A 73 7.18 26.93 -20.96
N THR A 74 7.47 25.64 -20.87
CA THR A 74 7.81 24.99 -19.60
C THR A 74 9.33 25.00 -19.39
N ASP A 75 9.76 25.62 -18.30
CA ASP A 75 11.17 25.61 -17.90
C ASP A 75 11.62 24.26 -17.29
N LEU A 76 10.69 23.52 -16.69
CA LEU A 76 10.97 22.29 -15.93
C LEU A 76 9.81 21.28 -16.03
N VAL A 77 10.17 20.01 -16.26
CA VAL A 77 9.24 18.88 -16.20
C VAL A 77 9.65 17.95 -15.05
N ILE A 78 8.71 17.65 -14.15
CA ILE A 78 8.91 16.74 -13.01
C ILE A 78 8.08 15.47 -13.22
N TYR A 79 8.76 14.33 -13.41
CA TYR A 79 8.10 13.03 -13.53
C TYR A 79 7.75 12.45 -12.15
N ALA A 80 6.53 12.69 -11.69
CA ALA A 80 5.98 12.11 -10.46
C ALA A 80 5.29 10.73 -10.69
N THR A 81 5.86 9.88 -11.54
CA THR A 81 5.26 8.61 -12.00
C THR A 81 5.50 7.41 -11.08
N GLY A 82 6.10 7.63 -9.91
CA GLY A 82 6.35 6.61 -8.89
C GLY A 82 7.67 5.84 -9.10
N PHE A 83 7.75 4.63 -8.53
CA PHE A 83 8.99 3.85 -8.49
C PHE A 83 8.79 2.37 -8.83
N ARG A 84 9.84 1.76 -9.39
CA ARG A 84 9.93 0.31 -9.62
C ARG A 84 10.56 -0.37 -8.40
N GLY A 85 9.74 -0.65 -7.39
CA GLY A 85 10.20 -1.22 -6.11
C GLY A 85 10.96 -2.54 -6.26
N ASP A 86 10.45 -3.43 -7.11
CA ASP A 86 11.06 -4.74 -7.44
C ASP A 86 12.48 -4.58 -7.98
N GLN A 87 12.65 -3.68 -8.96
CA GLN A 87 13.94 -3.39 -9.57
C GLN A 87 14.89 -2.72 -8.57
N LYS A 88 14.39 -1.79 -7.76
CA LYS A 88 15.18 -1.12 -6.73
C LYS A 88 15.70 -2.12 -5.70
N LEU A 89 14.82 -2.99 -5.17
CA LEU A 89 15.20 -4.01 -4.18
C LEU A 89 16.26 -4.96 -4.76
N ARG A 90 16.10 -5.40 -6.00
CA ARG A 90 17.11 -6.21 -6.68
C ARG A 90 18.44 -5.46 -6.81
N ASN A 91 18.41 -4.21 -7.24
CA ASN A 91 19.61 -3.43 -7.52
C ASN A 91 20.39 -2.96 -6.27
N ILE A 92 19.80 -3.03 -5.07
CA ILE A 92 20.52 -2.79 -3.81
C ILE A 92 21.67 -3.79 -3.64
N PHE A 93 21.50 -5.02 -4.12
CA PHE A 93 22.50 -6.06 -4.00
C PHE A 93 23.49 -6.01 -5.18
N ILE A 94 24.78 -5.88 -4.86
CA ILE A 94 25.86 -5.96 -5.86
C ILE A 94 25.99 -7.40 -6.38
N SER A 95 25.85 -8.39 -5.50
CA SER A 95 26.02 -9.81 -5.84
C SER A 95 24.84 -10.32 -6.68
N PRO A 96 25.09 -10.88 -7.88
CA PRO A 96 24.06 -11.53 -8.69
C PRO A 96 23.36 -12.67 -7.95
N TRP A 97 24.03 -13.27 -6.96
CA TRP A 97 23.46 -14.33 -6.14
C TRP A 97 22.32 -13.83 -5.26
N PHE A 98 22.50 -12.71 -4.56
CA PHE A 98 21.44 -12.09 -3.75
C PHE A 98 20.33 -11.50 -4.62
N GLN A 99 20.68 -10.95 -5.79
CA GLN A 99 19.68 -10.50 -6.77
C GLN A 99 18.73 -11.62 -7.20
N ASN A 100 19.23 -12.84 -7.36
CA ASN A 100 18.44 -14.01 -7.73
C ASN A 100 17.55 -14.51 -6.58
N ILE A 101 18.02 -14.45 -5.33
CA ILE A 101 17.21 -14.78 -4.16
C ILE A 101 16.01 -13.83 -4.05
N VAL A 102 16.25 -12.52 -4.14
CA VAL A 102 15.19 -11.50 -4.11
C VAL A 102 14.21 -11.65 -5.27
N ALA A 103 14.69 -12.09 -6.43
CA ALA A 103 13.84 -12.37 -7.59
C ALA A 103 12.98 -13.64 -7.44
N GLY A 104 13.14 -14.39 -6.34
CA GLY A 104 12.41 -15.63 -6.07
C GLY A 104 12.86 -16.82 -6.92
N THR A 105 14.08 -16.79 -7.47
CA THR A 105 14.60 -17.86 -8.35
C THR A 105 15.45 -18.90 -7.62
N LYS A 106 15.68 -18.73 -6.31
CA LYS A 106 16.44 -19.66 -5.47
C LYS A 106 15.73 -19.93 -4.15
N ASP A 107 15.85 -21.17 -3.70
CA ASP A 107 15.31 -21.64 -2.43
C ASP A 107 16.22 -21.21 -1.27
N MET A 108 16.06 -19.98 -0.80
CA MET A 108 16.65 -19.52 0.46
C MET A 108 15.68 -18.65 1.24
N ILE A 109 15.79 -18.72 2.58
CA ILE A 109 14.99 -17.93 3.50
C ILE A 109 15.68 -16.58 3.69
N MET A 110 15.13 -15.55 3.05
CA MET A 110 15.49 -14.15 3.28
C MET A 110 14.24 -13.40 3.73
N ALA A 111 14.34 -12.67 4.84
CA ALA A 111 13.28 -11.78 5.29
C ALA A 111 13.53 -10.37 4.72
N VAL A 112 12.51 -9.78 4.09
CA VAL A 112 12.54 -8.41 3.59
C VAL A 112 11.46 -7.60 4.30
N ILE A 113 11.87 -6.59 5.07
CA ILE A 113 10.97 -5.70 5.80
C ILE A 113 10.86 -4.37 5.05
N GLY A 114 9.65 -3.83 4.97
CA GLY A 114 9.38 -2.53 4.34
C GLY A 114 9.14 -2.55 2.83
N TYR A 115 9.12 -3.73 2.20
CA TYR A 115 8.83 -3.84 0.76
C TYR A 115 7.35 -3.70 0.43
N SER A 116 6.47 -4.35 1.19
CA SER A 116 5.02 -4.25 1.00
C SER A 116 4.43 -3.08 1.78
N GLU A 117 3.51 -2.38 1.14
CA GLU A 117 2.96 -1.10 1.60
C GLU A 117 1.60 -1.29 2.29
N SER A 118 1.27 -0.34 3.16
CA SER A 118 -0.01 -0.23 3.85
C SER A 118 -0.35 1.24 4.06
N ILE A 119 -1.48 1.53 4.70
CA ILE A 119 -1.87 2.90 5.07
C ILE A 119 -0.86 3.54 6.03
N SER A 120 -0.21 2.72 6.88
CA SER A 120 0.86 3.15 7.79
C SER A 120 2.06 2.22 7.71
N ASN A 121 3.05 2.58 6.88
CA ASN A 121 4.23 1.76 6.64
C ASN A 121 5.13 1.60 7.87
N LEU A 122 5.18 2.61 8.75
CA LEU A 122 5.97 2.56 9.98
C LEU A 122 5.47 1.44 10.90
N HIS A 123 4.18 1.46 11.23
CA HIS A 123 3.55 0.46 12.09
C HIS A 123 3.61 -0.95 11.46
N THR A 124 3.34 -1.06 10.15
CA THR A 124 3.43 -2.35 9.46
C THR A 124 4.87 -2.90 9.46
N SER A 125 5.88 -2.05 9.32
CA SER A 125 7.29 -2.48 9.38
C SER A 125 7.72 -2.88 10.79
N GLU A 126 7.24 -2.15 11.81
CA GLU A 126 7.46 -2.50 13.21
C GLU A 126 6.90 -3.88 13.55
N MET A 127 5.65 -4.16 13.17
CA MET A 127 5.01 -5.47 13.40
C MET A 127 5.79 -6.62 12.74
N ARG A 128 6.28 -6.41 11.51
CA ARG A 128 7.09 -7.40 10.79
C ARG A 128 8.47 -7.58 11.41
N ALA A 129 9.08 -6.52 11.91
CA ALA A 129 10.35 -6.58 12.63
C ALA A 129 10.20 -7.37 13.94
N ARG A 130 9.11 -7.15 14.68
CA ARG A 130 8.78 -7.93 15.89
C ARG A 130 8.58 -9.41 15.54
N TRP A 131 7.78 -9.71 14.51
CA TRP A 131 7.58 -11.10 14.05
C TRP A 131 8.90 -11.78 13.65
N LEU A 132 9.79 -11.06 12.96
CA LEU A 132 11.11 -11.57 12.61
C LEU A 132 11.98 -11.79 13.85
N ALA A 133 11.96 -10.89 14.82
CA ALA A 133 12.70 -11.05 16.08
C ALA A 133 12.21 -12.27 16.86
N CYS A 134 10.89 -12.50 16.93
CA CYS A 134 10.32 -13.72 17.52
C CYS A 134 10.84 -14.97 16.83
N PHE A 135 10.82 -14.98 15.49
CA PHE A 135 11.28 -16.10 14.70
C PHE A 135 12.77 -16.40 14.95
N LEU A 136 13.62 -15.37 14.97
CA LEU A 136 15.05 -15.51 15.22
C LEU A 136 15.37 -15.95 16.65
N ASN A 137 14.45 -15.75 17.59
CA ASN A 137 14.54 -16.22 18.97
C ASN A 137 13.82 -17.56 19.19
N ASP A 138 13.64 -18.35 18.13
CA ASP A 138 12.96 -19.66 18.14
C ASP A 138 11.53 -19.63 18.74
N GLY A 139 10.88 -18.46 18.74
CA GLY A 139 9.55 -18.27 19.33
C GLY A 139 8.43 -18.98 18.57
N PHE A 140 8.65 -19.30 17.30
CA PHE A 140 7.79 -20.15 16.49
C PHE A 140 8.56 -20.75 15.31
N LEU A 141 8.01 -21.81 14.72
CA LEU A 141 8.56 -22.45 13.54
C LEU A 141 7.80 -22.01 12.28
N LEU A 142 8.53 -21.81 11.19
CA LEU A 142 7.92 -21.60 9.89
C LEU A 142 7.12 -22.84 9.46
N PRO A 143 6.02 -22.66 8.73
CA PRO A 143 5.29 -23.79 8.18
C PRO A 143 6.14 -24.54 7.14
N SER A 144 5.70 -25.75 6.78
CA SER A 144 6.39 -26.53 5.75
C SER A 144 6.48 -25.76 4.42
N ARG A 145 7.51 -26.07 3.62
CA ARG A 145 7.72 -25.47 2.29
C ARG A 145 6.45 -25.48 1.43
N ARG A 146 5.76 -26.63 1.38
CA ARG A 146 4.51 -26.79 0.64
C ARG A 146 3.42 -25.80 1.10
N ASN A 147 3.33 -25.54 2.39
CA ASN A 147 2.36 -24.59 2.94
C ASN A 147 2.75 -23.14 2.63
N MET A 148 4.05 -22.81 2.65
CA MET A 148 4.54 -21.50 2.21
C MET A 148 4.26 -21.25 0.72
N GLU A 149 4.54 -22.23 -0.15
CA GLU A 149 4.24 -22.15 -1.58
C GLU A 149 2.74 -21.97 -1.84
N LYS A 150 1.89 -22.71 -1.10
CA LYS A 150 0.44 -22.53 -1.17
C LYS A 150 0.02 -21.12 -0.74
N ASN A 151 0.61 -20.57 0.32
CA ASN A 151 0.32 -19.21 0.76
C ASN A 151 0.73 -18.16 -0.29
N ILE A 152 1.87 -18.35 -0.96
CA ILE A 152 2.30 -17.50 -2.08
C ILE A 152 1.26 -17.52 -3.21
N MET A 153 0.73 -18.69 -3.57
CA MET A 153 -0.32 -18.81 -4.58
C MET A 153 -1.64 -18.14 -4.17
N GLU A 154 -2.01 -18.21 -2.89
CA GLU A 154 -3.20 -17.52 -2.37
C GLU A 154 -3.06 -15.99 -2.46
N TRP A 155 -1.87 -15.47 -2.13
CA TRP A 155 -1.56 -14.05 -2.30
C TRP A 155 -1.54 -13.62 -3.78
N ASP A 156 -0.93 -14.41 -4.67
CA ASP A 156 -0.95 -14.15 -6.11
C ASP A 156 -2.39 -14.07 -6.65
N LYS A 157 -3.25 -15.01 -6.24
CA LYS A 157 -4.68 -14.99 -6.59
C LYS A 157 -5.40 -13.76 -6.04
N TYR A 158 -5.11 -13.39 -4.79
CA TYR A 158 -5.65 -12.19 -4.17
C TYR A 158 -5.27 -10.94 -4.97
N TYR A 159 -3.97 -10.74 -5.23
CA TYR A 159 -3.48 -9.58 -5.97
C TYR A 159 -4.07 -9.55 -7.38
N LYS A 160 -4.07 -10.65 -8.13
CA LYS A 160 -4.66 -10.70 -9.48
C LYS A 160 -6.14 -10.32 -9.49
N LYS A 161 -6.90 -10.77 -8.49
CA LYS A 161 -8.34 -10.44 -8.36
C LYS A 161 -8.58 -8.94 -8.17
N TYR A 162 -7.72 -8.25 -7.42
CA TYR A 162 -7.96 -6.87 -7.02
C TYR A 162 -7.11 -5.82 -7.78
N SER A 163 -6.08 -6.23 -8.50
CA SER A 163 -5.23 -5.37 -9.36
C SER A 163 -5.68 -5.28 -10.83
N CYS A 164 -6.85 -5.85 -11.16
CA CYS A 164 -7.50 -5.76 -12.48
C CYS A 164 -6.58 -6.05 -13.68
N ASN A 165 -5.69 -7.05 -13.56
CA ASN A 165 -4.76 -7.49 -14.61
C ASN A 165 -3.74 -6.45 -15.10
N SER A 166 -3.61 -5.29 -14.43
CA SER A 166 -2.56 -4.34 -14.76
C SER A 166 -1.24 -4.80 -14.15
N LYS A 167 -0.26 -5.12 -15.00
CA LYS A 167 1.09 -5.56 -14.58
C LYS A 167 1.77 -4.52 -13.67
N GLU A 168 1.40 -3.25 -13.80
CA GLU A 168 1.94 -2.14 -13.02
C GLU A 168 1.37 -2.09 -11.59
N CYS A 169 0.05 -2.28 -11.41
CA CYS A 169 -0.55 -2.34 -10.08
C CYS A 169 -0.22 -3.65 -9.35
N TYR A 170 -0.02 -4.74 -10.08
CA TYR A 170 0.42 -6.02 -9.52
C TYR A 170 1.76 -5.91 -8.78
N ARG A 171 2.66 -5.00 -9.22
CA ARG A 171 3.96 -4.76 -8.57
C ARG A 171 3.87 -3.97 -7.26
N ARG A 172 2.75 -3.28 -7.00
CA ARG A 172 2.53 -2.54 -5.75
C ARG A 172 1.88 -3.50 -4.76
N SER A 173 2.70 -4.20 -3.97
CA SER A 173 2.25 -5.17 -2.95
C SER A 173 1.59 -4.45 -1.75
N CYS A 174 0.40 -3.90 -1.97
CA CYS A 174 -0.37 -3.18 -0.95
C CYS A 174 -1.24 -4.14 -0.15
N ILE A 175 -1.11 -4.09 1.18
CA ILE A 175 -1.94 -4.88 2.11
C ILE A 175 -2.97 -4.02 2.84
N ALA A 176 -3.14 -2.74 2.47
CA ALA A 176 -4.05 -1.80 3.12
C ALA A 176 -5.47 -2.38 3.37
N PRO A 177 -6.12 -3.07 2.41
CA PRO A 177 -7.46 -3.60 2.64
C PRO A 177 -7.54 -4.76 3.64
N VAL A 178 -6.41 -5.42 3.90
CA VAL A 178 -6.31 -6.62 4.74
C VAL A 178 -5.34 -6.42 5.90
N ASN A 179 -4.96 -5.18 6.21
CA ASN A 179 -3.90 -4.86 7.18
C ASN A 179 -4.21 -5.40 8.58
N ILE A 180 -5.46 -5.30 9.04
CA ILE A 180 -5.89 -5.85 10.33
C ILE A 180 -5.71 -7.37 10.34
N TRP A 181 -6.29 -8.05 9.36
CA TRP A 181 -6.18 -9.51 9.23
C TRP A 181 -4.72 -9.97 9.11
N PHE A 182 -3.89 -9.23 8.37
CA PHE A 182 -2.47 -9.51 8.23
C PHE A 182 -1.74 -9.44 9.58
N ASN A 183 -1.96 -8.36 10.33
CA ASN A 183 -1.42 -8.22 11.68
C ASN A 183 -1.95 -9.32 12.63
N ASP A 184 -3.21 -9.73 12.50
CA ASP A 184 -3.76 -10.84 13.29
C ASP A 184 -3.02 -12.16 13.02
N GLN A 185 -2.61 -12.42 11.77
CA GLN A 185 -1.79 -13.61 11.46
C GLN A 185 -0.42 -13.51 12.11
N LEU A 186 0.25 -12.35 12.02
CA LEU A 186 1.54 -12.15 12.69
C LEU A 186 1.42 -12.36 14.21
N CYS A 187 0.36 -11.83 14.83
CA CYS A 187 0.09 -12.05 16.25
C CYS A 187 -0.07 -13.53 16.59
N LYS A 188 -0.83 -14.28 15.78
CA LYS A 188 -1.01 -15.73 16.00
C LYS A 188 0.29 -16.49 15.91
N ASP A 189 1.13 -16.19 14.92
CA ASP A 189 2.44 -16.82 14.75
C ASP A 189 3.33 -16.57 15.97
N MET A 190 3.35 -15.33 16.48
CA MET A 190 4.08 -14.96 17.69
C MET A 190 3.43 -15.47 19.00
N GLY A 191 2.33 -16.21 18.94
CA GLY A 191 1.59 -16.67 20.12
C GLY A 191 0.85 -15.58 20.90
N CYS A 192 0.67 -14.40 20.30
CA CYS A 192 -0.03 -13.26 20.87
C CYS A 192 -1.53 -13.30 20.55
N ASN A 193 -2.36 -12.71 21.42
CA ASN A 193 -3.78 -12.54 21.13
C ASN A 193 -3.96 -11.48 20.01
N PRO A 194 -4.60 -11.83 18.87
CA PRO A 194 -4.86 -10.89 17.79
C PRO A 194 -5.93 -9.85 18.15
N ARG A 195 -6.86 -10.17 19.08
CA ARG A 195 -7.87 -9.21 19.53
C ARG A 195 -7.26 -8.21 20.49
N ARG A 196 -7.28 -6.92 20.11
CA ARG A 196 -6.58 -5.87 20.87
C ARG A 196 -7.49 -4.90 21.60
N LYS A 197 -8.80 -4.91 21.33
CA LYS A 197 -9.75 -4.07 22.06
C LYS A 197 -10.43 -4.88 23.17
N LYS A 198 -10.68 -4.22 24.31
CA LYS A 198 -11.42 -4.82 25.42
C LYS A 198 -12.92 -4.81 25.12
N GLY A 199 -13.50 -6.01 24.99
CA GLY A 199 -14.94 -6.20 24.77
C GLY A 199 -15.32 -6.37 23.30
N PHE A 200 -16.37 -7.16 23.06
CA PHE A 200 -16.81 -7.57 21.72
C PHE A 200 -17.14 -6.38 20.80
N PHE A 201 -17.87 -5.38 21.29
CA PHE A 201 -18.27 -4.23 20.49
C PHE A 201 -17.11 -3.30 20.16
N ALA A 202 -16.19 -3.09 21.11
CA ALA A 202 -15.01 -2.27 20.88
C ALA A 202 -14.12 -2.89 19.80
N ASP A 203 -13.98 -4.23 19.82
CA ASP A 203 -13.19 -4.98 18.83
C ASP A 203 -13.79 -4.94 17.42
N LEU A 204 -15.12 -4.87 17.33
CA LEU A 204 -15.83 -4.84 16.06
C LEU A 204 -15.89 -3.44 15.43
N PHE A 205 -16.03 -2.39 16.25
CA PHE A 205 -16.37 -1.05 15.76
C PHE A 205 -15.25 -0.01 15.93
N HIS A 206 -14.34 -0.16 16.89
CA HIS A 206 -13.25 0.79 17.03
C HIS A 206 -12.14 0.51 16.02
N PRO A 207 -11.52 1.56 15.45
CA PRO A 207 -10.38 1.37 14.57
C PRO A 207 -9.21 0.76 15.34
N TYR A 208 -8.55 -0.20 14.71
CA TYR A 208 -7.25 -0.71 15.12
C TYR A 208 -6.17 0.29 14.73
N GLY A 209 -5.32 0.63 15.69
CA GLY A 209 -4.20 1.55 15.51
C GLY A 209 -2.90 1.02 16.11
N PRO A 210 -1.76 1.68 15.85
CA PRO A 210 -0.45 1.23 16.33
C PRO A 210 -0.38 1.07 17.85
N THR A 211 -1.05 1.95 18.59
CA THR A 211 -1.10 1.92 20.06
C THR A 211 -1.71 0.63 20.62
N ASP A 212 -2.56 -0.04 19.84
CA ASP A 212 -3.18 -1.30 20.26
C ASP A 212 -2.18 -2.45 20.37
N TYR A 213 -1.00 -2.31 19.75
CA TYR A 213 0.06 -3.33 19.68
C TYR A 213 1.26 -3.02 20.59
N ILE A 214 1.18 -2.01 21.47
CA ILE A 214 2.28 -1.63 22.38
C ILE A 214 2.68 -2.82 23.27
N GLU A 215 1.71 -3.49 23.89
CA GLU A 215 1.91 -4.62 24.81
C GLU A 215 2.00 -5.98 24.09
N LEU A 216 2.65 -6.04 22.92
CA LEU A 216 3.09 -7.36 22.41
C LEU A 216 4.31 -7.77 23.22
N GLU A 217 4.07 -8.24 24.45
CA GLU A 217 5.11 -8.90 25.23
C GLU A 217 5.50 -10.19 24.51
N LEU A 218 6.74 -10.23 24.06
CA LEU A 218 7.37 -11.48 23.65
C LEU A 218 7.38 -12.38 24.88
N ARG A 219 6.62 -13.48 24.85
CA ARG A 219 6.74 -14.49 25.90
C ARG A 219 8.14 -15.08 25.77
N ASN A 220 9.02 -14.69 26.70
CA ASN A 220 10.32 -15.34 26.91
C ASN A 220 10.12 -16.77 27.39
#